data_AF-A0A6L6H1B5-F1
#
_entry.id   AF-A0A6L6H1B5-F1
#
_cell.length_a   1.000
_cell.length_b   1.000
_cell.length_c   1.000
_cell.angle_alpha   90.00
_cell.angle_beta   90.00
_cell.angle_gamma   90.00
#
_symmetry.space_group_name_H-M   'P 1'
#
loop_
_entity.id
_entity.type
_entity.pdbx_description
1 polymer ?
#
loop_
_entity_poly.entity_id
_entity_poly.type
_entity_poly.pdbx_seq_one_letter_code
_entity_poly.pdbx_strand_id
1 'polypeptide(L)'
;MYTILIFIHILSAVSSIGPFFVLLPLVERMKEAERPVLAAHIATFKSAIRIVKHAGHVLVLSGALLIWQGPWGWTTSWIVLTIAIMVGSVVFLASAFSPVLRQFKKPGADQQATCRKLRTSLWLYILILLTMLWLMVDKPILW
;
A
#
# COMPACT_ATOMS: atom_id res chain seq x y z
N MET A 1 -24.39 11.28 -8.74
CA MET A 1 -23.48 11.25 -7.58
C MET A 1 -22.73 9.92 -7.46
N TYR A 2 -23.42 8.78 -7.52
CA TYR A 2 -22.82 7.43 -7.41
C TYR A 2 -21.64 7.17 -8.37
N THR A 3 -21.76 7.53 -9.66
CA THR A 3 -20.69 7.36 -10.66
C THR A 3 -19.42 8.16 -10.31
N ILE A 4 -19.57 9.35 -9.72
CA ILE A 4 -18.44 10.17 -9.28
C ILE A 4 -17.74 9.49 -8.11
N LEU A 5 -18.48 8.91 -7.16
CA LEU A 5 -17.91 8.14 -6.06
C LEU A 5 -17.15 6.90 -6.55
N ILE A 6 -17.68 6.18 -7.55
CA ILE A 6 -16.96 5.07 -8.20
C ILE A 6 -15.64 5.57 -8.79
N PHE A 7 -15.68 6.67 -9.54
CA PHE A 7 -14.47 7.23 -10.14
C PHE A 7 -13.43 7.61 -9.08
N ILE A 8 -13.84 8.30 -8.01
CA ILE A 8 -12.97 8.66 -6.88
C ILE A 8 -12.40 7.39 -6.24
N HIS A 9 -13.22 6.36 -6.03
CA HIS A 9 -12.79 5.11 -5.43
C HIS A 9 -11.72 4.41 -6.28
N ILE A 10 -11.96 4.24 -7.58
CA ILE A 10 -11.00 3.63 -8.50
C ILE A 10 -9.72 4.46 -8.57
N LEU A 11 -9.82 5.79 -8.70
CA LEU A 11 -8.66 6.68 -8.73
C LEU A 11 -7.83 6.57 -7.44
N SER A 12 -8.50 6.48 -6.29
CA SER A 12 -7.83 6.31 -5.00
C SER A 12 -7.15 4.94 -4.87
N ALA A 13 -7.73 3.88 -5.44
CA ALA A 13 -7.11 2.55 -5.49
C ALA A 13 -5.83 2.59 -6.33
N VAL A 14 -5.90 3.13 -7.55
CA VAL A 14 -4.73 3.29 -8.44
C VAL A 14 -3.65 4.14 -7.77
N SER A 15 -4.04 5.24 -7.12
CA SER A 15 -3.10 6.13 -6.41
C SER A 15 -2.48 5.49 -5.17
N SER A 16 -3.16 4.53 -4.54
CA SER A 16 -2.64 3.79 -3.38
C SER A 16 -1.70 2.66 -3.79
N ILE A 17 -1.98 1.98 -4.91
CA ILE A 17 -1.21 0.82 -5.37
C ILE A 17 0.01 1.26 -6.21
N GLY A 18 -0.20 2.17 -7.17
CA GLY A 18 0.78 2.55 -8.19
C GLY A 18 2.16 2.93 -7.64
N PRO A 19 2.28 3.78 -6.61
CA PRO A 19 3.58 4.18 -6.08
C PRO A 19 4.46 3.02 -5.64
N PHE A 20 3.92 1.90 -5.17
CA PHE A 20 4.73 0.75 -4.73
C PHE A 20 5.56 0.12 -5.84
N PHE A 21 5.05 0.11 -7.08
CA PHE A 21 5.81 -0.37 -8.23
C PHE A 21 7.01 0.53 -8.54
N VAL A 22 6.86 1.85 -8.35
CA VAL A 22 7.96 2.83 -8.50
C VAL A 22 8.96 2.72 -7.35
N LEU A 23 8.52 2.29 -6.17
CA LEU A 23 9.42 2.05 -5.03
C LEU A 23 10.35 0.85 -5.25
N LEU A 24 9.98 -0.15 -6.05
CA LEU A 24 10.84 -1.30 -6.35
C LEU A 24 12.20 -0.90 -6.98
N PRO A 25 12.25 -0.19 -8.12
CA PRO A 25 13.52 0.27 -8.68
C PRO A 25 14.21 1.32 -7.80
N LEU A 26 13.47 2.10 -7.01
CA LEU A 26 14.07 3.02 -6.04
C LEU A 26 14.87 2.28 -4.97
N VAL A 27 14.34 1.17 -4.43
CA VAL A 27 15.04 0.33 -3.45
C VAL A 27 16.28 -0.33 -4.05
N GLU A 28 16.26 -0.68 -5.34
CA GLU A 28 17.45 -1.19 -6.01
C GLU A 28 18.55 -0.13 -6.09
N ARG A 29 18.20 1.12 -6.43
CA ARG A 29 19.15 2.26 -6.42
C ARG A 29 19.68 2.58 -5.03
N MET A 30 18.90 2.32 -3.97
CA MET A 30 19.35 2.49 -2.58
C MET A 30 20.45 1.51 -2.17
N LYS A 31 20.65 0.39 -2.86
CA LYS A 31 21.66 -0.61 -2.48
C LYS A 31 23.08 -0.10 -2.64
N GLU A 32 23.34 0.69 -3.67
CA GLU A 32 24.68 1.16 -4.06
C GLU A 32 24.85 2.66 -3.82
N ALA A 33 23.80 3.37 -3.40
CA ALA A 33 23.84 4.80 -3.18
C ALA A 33 24.79 5.18 -2.02
N GLU A 34 25.62 6.20 -2.26
CA GLU A 34 26.38 6.87 -1.21
C GLU A 34 25.45 7.58 -0.21
N ARG A 35 25.94 7.85 1.01
CA ARG A 35 25.14 8.42 2.11
C ARG A 35 24.26 9.64 1.75
N PRO A 36 24.74 10.69 1.05
CA PRO A 36 23.89 11.83 0.72
C PRO A 36 22.77 11.45 -0.27
N VAL A 37 23.07 10.61 -1.26
CA VAL A 37 22.11 10.13 -2.27
C VAL A 37 21.10 9.16 -1.64
N LEU A 38 21.55 8.29 -0.73
CA LEU A 38 20.72 7.39 0.04
C LEU A 38 19.69 8.14 0.88
N ALA A 39 20.11 9.22 1.55
CA ALA A 39 19.21 10.06 2.34
C ALA A 39 18.09 10.67 1.48
N ALA A 40 18.42 11.12 0.26
CA ALA A 40 17.44 11.61 -0.70
C ALA A 40 16.46 10.51 -1.14
N HIS A 41 16.95 9.30 -1.48
CA HIS A 41 16.09 8.17 -1.82
C HIS A 41 15.15 7.77 -0.67
N ILE A 42 15.63 7.76 0.58
CA ILE A 42 14.80 7.49 1.76
C ILE A 42 13.71 8.56 1.92
N ALA A 43 14.03 9.84 1.65
CA ALA A 43 13.04 10.91 1.69
C ALA A 43 11.96 10.73 0.62
N THR A 44 12.36 10.40 -0.62
CA THR A 44 11.43 10.06 -1.72
C THR A 44 10.54 8.88 -1.35
N PHE A 45 11.11 7.81 -0.78
CA PHE A 45 10.37 6.64 -0.33
C PHE A 45 9.29 6.98 0.71
N LYS A 46 9.65 7.81 1.70
CA LYS A 46 8.69 8.28 2.72
C LYS A 46 7.60 9.17 2.13
N SER A 47 7.94 9.99 1.14
CA SER A 47 6.96 10.83 0.44
C SER A 47 5.94 9.98 -0.31
N ALA A 48 6.40 8.97 -1.05
CA ALA A 48 5.53 8.02 -1.73
C ALA A 48 4.60 7.29 -0.76
N ILE A 49 5.12 6.77 0.36
CA ILE A 49 4.28 6.15 1.41
C ILE A 49 3.24 7.13 1.95
N ARG A 50 3.60 8.42 2.10
CA ARG A 50 2.64 9.43 2.56
C ARG A 50 1.50 9.59 1.55
N ILE A 51 1.79 9.67 0.25
CA ILE A 51 0.76 9.75 -0.81
C ILE A 51 -0.15 8.52 -0.75
N VAL A 52 0.43 7.33 -0.70
CA VAL A 52 -0.30 6.06 -0.58
C VAL A 52 -1.24 6.08 0.62
N LYS A 53 -0.79 6.55 1.79
CA LYS A 53 -1.64 6.62 2.98
C LYS A 53 -2.84 7.54 2.77
N HIS A 54 -2.65 8.73 2.20
CA HIS A 54 -3.77 9.64 1.95
C HIS A 54 -4.74 9.06 0.92
N ALA A 55 -4.23 8.50 -0.18
CA ALA A 55 -5.04 7.78 -1.16
C ALA A 55 -5.79 6.60 -0.53
N GLY A 56 -5.15 5.87 0.38
CA GLY A 56 -5.77 4.78 1.13
C GLY A 56 -6.93 5.25 2.01
N HIS A 57 -6.84 6.38 2.70
CA HIS A 57 -7.96 6.91 3.48
C HIS A 57 -9.14 7.29 2.56
N VAL A 58 -8.85 7.93 1.41
CA VAL A 58 -9.89 8.24 0.41
C VAL A 58 -10.52 6.96 -0.13
N LEU A 59 -9.74 5.91 -0.36
CA LEU A 59 -10.22 4.60 -0.80
C LEU A 59 -11.18 3.97 0.20
N VAL A 60 -10.82 3.95 1.48
CA VAL A 60 -11.66 3.41 2.55
C VAL A 60 -12.97 4.18 2.66
N LEU A 61 -12.89 5.51 2.73
CA LEU A 61 -14.06 6.37 2.90
C LEU A 61 -15.01 6.29 1.70
N SER A 62 -14.47 6.35 0.48
CA SER A 62 -15.27 6.18 -0.73
C SER A 62 -15.87 4.79 -0.85
N GLY A 63 -15.14 3.74 -0.44
CA GLY A 63 -15.64 2.37 -0.42
C GLY A 63 -16.81 2.20 0.54
N ALA A 64 -16.70 2.75 1.76
CA ALA A 64 -17.79 2.74 2.74
C ALA A 64 -19.05 3.46 2.21
N LEU A 65 -18.88 4.62 1.57
CA LEU A 65 -19.97 5.35 0.94
C LEU A 65 -20.61 4.56 -0.22
N LEU A 66 -19.81 3.84 -1.01
CA LEU A 66 -20.30 3.00 -2.11
C LEU A 66 -21.07 1.78 -1.61
N ILE A 67 -20.69 1.19 -0.47
CA ILE A 67 -21.46 0.11 0.16
C ILE A 67 -22.79 0.67 0.68
N TRP A 68 -22.77 1.85 1.31
CA TRP A 68 -23.98 2.46 1.84
C TRP A 68 -24.99 2.88 0.76
N GLN A 69 -24.52 3.41 -0.37
CA GLN A 69 -25.39 3.83 -1.49
C GLN A 69 -25.62 2.73 -2.53
N GLY A 70 -24.88 1.63 -2.43
CA GLY A 70 -24.86 0.57 -3.42
C GLY A 70 -25.84 -0.56 -3.11
N PRO A 71 -25.94 -1.54 -4.01
CA PRO A 71 -26.82 -2.70 -3.84
C PRO A 71 -26.23 -3.79 -2.93
N TRP A 72 -24.98 -3.65 -2.47
CA TRP A 72 -24.26 -4.68 -1.74
C TRP A 72 -24.37 -4.48 -0.22
N GLY A 73 -24.71 -5.54 0.51
CA GLY A 73 -24.76 -5.50 1.98
C GLY A 73 -23.37 -5.60 2.62
N TRP A 74 -23.22 -5.05 3.82
CA TRP A 74 -21.96 -5.10 4.60
C TRP A 74 -21.48 -6.52 4.93
N THR A 75 -22.39 -7.50 4.90
CA THR A 75 -22.11 -8.92 5.18
C THR A 75 -21.70 -9.71 3.95
N THR A 76 -21.66 -9.10 2.76
CA THR A 76 -21.26 -9.79 1.53
C THR A 76 -19.82 -10.28 1.65
N SER A 77 -19.55 -11.50 1.20
CA SER A 77 -18.27 -12.18 1.43
C SER A 77 -17.04 -11.40 0.97
N TRP A 78 -17.05 -10.91 -0.26
CA TRP A 78 -15.92 -10.14 -0.78
C TRP A 78 -15.72 -8.80 -0.05
N ILE A 79 -16.78 -8.18 0.49
CA ILE A 79 -16.69 -6.93 1.28
C ILE A 79 -16.02 -7.22 2.62
N VAL A 80 -16.49 -8.24 3.35
CA VAL A 80 -15.95 -8.63 4.65
C VAL A 80 -14.48 -9.01 4.52
N LEU A 81 -14.14 -9.84 3.52
CA LEU A 81 -12.75 -10.23 3.24
C LEU A 81 -11.88 -9.02 2.89
N THR A 82 -12.39 -8.09 2.07
CA THR A 82 -11.65 -6.88 1.70
C THR A 82 -11.38 -6.01 2.92
N ILE A 83 -12.37 -5.81 3.81
CA ILE A 83 -12.18 -5.05 5.05
C ILE A 83 -11.15 -5.73 5.96
N ALA A 84 -11.23 -7.05 6.11
CA ALA A 84 -10.28 -7.80 6.93
C ALA A 84 -8.83 -7.66 6.42
N ILE A 85 -8.61 -7.85 5.11
CA ILE A 85 -7.29 -7.68 4.48
C ILE A 85 -6.82 -6.22 4.58
N MET A 86 -7.72 -5.25 4.41
CA MET A 86 -7.42 -3.83 4.53
C MET A 86 -6.91 -3.45 5.93
N VAL A 87 -7.57 -3.94 6.99
CA VAL A 87 -7.11 -3.69 8.36
C VAL A 87 -5.72 -4.32 8.56
N GLY A 88 -5.53 -5.56 8.07
CA GLY A 88 -4.22 -6.23 8.10
C GLY A 88 -3.14 -5.44 7.33
N SER A 89 -3.48 -4.87 6.18
CA SER A 89 -2.54 -4.13 5.34
C SER A 89 -2.09 -2.83 6.00
N VAL A 90 -2.98 -2.10 6.68
CA VAL A 90 -2.60 -0.89 7.43
C VAL A 90 -1.60 -1.21 8.54
N VAL A 91 -1.84 -2.29 9.29
CA VAL A 91 -0.92 -2.76 10.34
C VAL A 91 0.43 -3.20 9.74
N PHE A 92 0.40 -3.91 8.62
CA PHE A 92 1.61 -4.31 7.89
C PHE A 92 2.41 -3.11 7.39
N LEU A 93 1.75 -2.09 6.82
CA LEU A 93 2.40 -0.90 6.30
C LEU A 93 3.18 -0.15 7.39
N ALA A 94 2.59 -0.03 8.59
CA ALA A 94 3.25 0.60 9.72
C ALA A 94 4.41 -0.26 10.28
N SER A 95 4.19 -1.56 10.43
CA SER A 95 5.13 -2.48 11.09
C SER A 95 6.27 -2.98 10.20
N ALA A 96 6.07 -3.10 8.88
CA ALA A 96 7.08 -3.63 7.97
C ALA A 96 8.03 -2.54 7.42
N PHE A 97 7.53 -1.33 7.14
CA PHE A 97 8.34 -0.30 6.49
C PHE A 97 9.02 0.66 7.47
N SER A 98 8.32 1.10 8.51
CA SER A 98 8.87 2.06 9.50
C SER A 98 10.17 1.58 10.17
N PRO A 99 10.26 0.34 10.71
CA PRO A 99 11.50 -0.11 11.35
C PRO A 99 12.64 -0.32 10.35
N VAL A 100 12.36 -0.79 9.13
CA VAL A 100 13.38 -0.99 8.09
C VAL A 100 13.96 0.36 7.64
N LEU A 101 13.12 1.39 7.49
CA LEU A 101 13.58 2.75 7.18
C LEU A 101 14.41 3.39 8.31
N ARG A 102 14.17 3.01 9.57
CA ARG A 102 14.99 3.45 10.70
C ARG A 102 16.36 2.76 10.72
N GLN A 103 16.46 1.54 10.20
CA GLN A 103 17.71 0.77 10.16
C GLN A 103 18.78 1.44 9.28
N PHE A 104 18.39 2.09 8.18
CA PHE A 104 19.31 2.87 7.33
C PHE A 104 20.01 4.04 8.03
N LYS A 105 19.47 4.51 9.17
CA LYS A 105 20.09 5.59 9.95
C LYS A 105 21.12 5.10 10.98
N LYS A 106 21.19 3.78 11.23
CA LYS A 106 22.10 3.23 12.24
C LYS A 106 23.53 3.17 11.69
N PRO A 107 24.55 3.64 12.44
CA PRO A 107 25.95 3.43 12.08
C PRO A 107 26.25 1.93 11.95
N GLY A 108 26.92 1.52 10.87
CA GLY A 108 27.30 0.11 10.64
C GLY A 108 26.17 -0.81 10.16
N ALA A 109 25.00 -0.27 9.81
CA ALA A 109 23.94 -1.08 9.21
C ALA A 109 24.34 -1.61 7.82
N ASP A 110 24.13 -2.89 7.58
CA ASP A 110 24.26 -3.49 6.26
C ASP A 110 23.16 -2.95 5.33
N GLN A 111 23.56 -2.05 4.43
CA GLN A 111 22.69 -1.41 3.44
C GLN A 111 22.09 -2.44 2.48
N GLN A 112 22.84 -3.46 2.06
CA GLN A 112 22.36 -4.47 1.14
C GLN A 112 21.31 -5.37 1.80
N ALA A 113 21.57 -5.84 3.02
CA ALA A 113 20.61 -6.62 3.79
C ALA A 113 19.33 -5.83 4.08
N THR A 114 19.47 -4.54 4.44
CA THR A 114 18.32 -3.66 4.72
C THR A 114 17.48 -3.42 3.45
N CYS A 115 18.11 -3.18 2.30
CA CYS A 115 17.42 -3.06 1.01
C CYS A 115 16.72 -4.37 0.60
N ARG A 116 17.35 -5.53 0.81
CA ARG A 116 16.73 -6.83 0.54
C ARG A 116 15.46 -7.02 1.36
N LYS A 117 15.51 -6.72 2.66
CA LYS A 117 14.34 -6.77 3.55
C LYS A 117 13.25 -5.80 3.10
N LEU A 118 13.63 -4.56 2.74
CA LEU A 118 12.69 -3.55 2.24
C LEU A 118 11.99 -4.00 0.95
N ARG A 119 12.75 -4.61 0.02
CA ARG A 119 12.22 -5.15 -1.24
C ARG A 119 11.25 -6.31 -1.01
N THR A 120 11.57 -7.23 -0.11
CA THR A 120 10.66 -8.32 0.26
C THR A 120 9.37 -7.77 0.87
N SER A 121 9.46 -6.79 1.79
CA SER A 121 8.28 -6.13 2.34
C SER A 121 7.43 -5.42 1.29
N LEU A 122 8.07 -4.77 0.29
CA LEU A 122 7.35 -4.17 -0.85
C LEU A 122 6.57 -5.22 -1.63
N TRP A 123 7.20 -6.34 -2.00
CA TRP A 123 6.53 -7.41 -2.75
C TRP A 123 5.38 -8.03 -1.98
N LEU A 124 5.57 -8.33 -0.69
CA LEU A 124 4.50 -8.83 0.18
C LEU A 124 3.33 -7.84 0.25
N TYR A 125 3.62 -6.54 0.37
CA TYR A 125 2.58 -5.53 0.40
C TYR A 125 1.85 -5.39 -0.94
N ILE A 126 2.57 -5.40 -2.06
CA ILE A 126 1.98 -5.41 -3.40
C ILE A 126 1.05 -6.62 -3.54
N LEU A 127 1.47 -7.81 -3.12
CA LEU A 127 0.63 -9.01 -3.15
C LEU A 127 -0.67 -8.81 -2.35
N ILE A 128 -0.57 -8.27 -1.13
CA ILE A 128 -1.76 -7.96 -0.29
C ILE A 128 -2.71 -7.00 -1.03
N LEU A 129 -2.18 -5.92 -1.62
CA LEU A 129 -2.98 -4.95 -2.35
C LEU A 129 -3.62 -5.53 -3.63
N LEU A 130 -2.90 -6.40 -4.34
CA LEU A 130 -3.42 -7.08 -5.52
C LEU A 130 -4.52 -8.08 -5.15
N THR A 131 -4.39 -8.79 -4.02
CA THR A 131 -5.47 -9.62 -3.49
C THR A 131 -6.71 -8.78 -3.15
N MET A 132 -6.54 -7.61 -2.52
CA MET A 132 -7.66 -6.70 -2.27
C MET A 132 -8.31 -6.23 -3.57
N LEU A 133 -7.50 -5.82 -4.57
CA LEU A 133 -8.01 -5.42 -5.88
C LEU A 133 -8.77 -6.55 -6.56
N TRP A 134 -8.25 -7.78 -6.50
CA TRP A 134 -8.91 -8.96 -7.05
C TRP A 134 -10.28 -9.20 -6.40
N LEU A 135 -10.39 -9.13 -5.07
CA LEU A 135 -11.68 -9.25 -4.38
C LEU A 135 -12.70 -8.19 -4.83
N MET A 136 -12.25 -6.97 -5.11
CA MET A 136 -13.12 -5.89 -5.58
C MET A 136 -13.57 -6.06 -7.04
N VAL A 137 -12.78 -6.74 -7.86
CA VAL A 137 -13.06 -6.98 -9.29
C VAL A 137 -13.93 -8.22 -9.47
N ASP A 138 -13.50 -9.35 -8.92
CA ASP A 138 -14.15 -10.65 -9.08
C ASP A 138 -15.42 -10.78 -8.22
N LYS A 139 -15.42 -10.13 -7.05
CA LYS A 139 -16.53 -10.14 -6.08
C LYS A 139 -17.02 -11.55 -5.74
N PRO A 140 -16.14 -12.46 -5.31
CA PRO A 140 -16.50 -13.85 -5.06
C PRO A 140 -17.56 -13.96 -3.96
N ILE A 141 -18.61 -14.74 -4.24
CA ILE A 141 -19.69 -15.06 -3.30
C ILE A 141 -19.36 -16.40 -2.66
N LEU A 142 -18.98 -16.38 -1.38
CA LEU A 142 -18.59 -17.58 -0.63
C LEU A 142 -19.70 -18.05 0.33
N TRP A 143 -20.60 -17.15 0.70
CA TRP A 143 -21.79 -17.39 1.51
C TRP A 143 -22.90 -16.42 1.11
#